data_AF-A0A7V2RX42-F1
#
_entry.id   AF-A0A7V2RX42-F1
#
_cell.length_a   1.000
_cell.length_b   1.000
_cell.length_c   1.000
_cell.angle_alpha   90.00
_cell.angle_beta   90.00
_cell.angle_gamma   90.00
#
_symmetry.space_group_name_H-M   'P 1'
#
loop_
_entity.id
_entity.type
_entity.pdbx_description
1 polymer ?
#
loop_
_entity_poly.entity_id
_entity_poly.type
_entity_poly.pdbx_seq_one_letter_code
_entity_poly.pdbx_strand_id
1 'polypeptide(L)'
;MDKKTLLDKMQFDWQRLVSAVEGVPHDELEHVTLADGWSIKAACSVLTAWDGETMRRIRFATGERAEPPHDPHDSEYWSAWAARQIEIKSVMPVHGVMIDMIGTRRRLLELIESLDETQFERWLATDPHAGSPRFAETASLVEQWRETWNAAQPSAGKKLLGGLKKLFGGD
;
A
#
# COMPACT_ATOMS: atom_id res chain seq x y z
N MET A 1 -5.46 12.05 16.87
CA MET A 1 -4.17 11.82 16.19
C MET A 1 -3.88 13.07 15.39
N ASP A 2 -2.74 13.71 15.58
CA ASP A 2 -2.35 14.90 14.80
C ASP A 2 -1.77 14.51 13.43
N LYS A 3 -1.64 15.51 12.54
CA LYS A 3 -1.13 15.33 11.17
C LYS A 3 0.26 14.70 11.13
N LYS A 4 1.16 15.17 12.00
CA LYS A 4 2.53 14.66 12.07
C LYS A 4 2.55 13.18 12.44
N THR A 5 1.80 12.79 13.45
CA THR A 5 1.70 11.41 13.94
C THR A 5 1.16 10.48 12.84
N LEU A 6 0.15 10.92 12.08
CA LEU A 6 -0.37 10.13 10.98
C LEU A 6 0.68 9.93 9.88
N LEU A 7 1.34 11.01 9.44
CA LEU A 7 2.37 10.95 8.41
C LEU A 7 3.56 10.09 8.82
N ASP A 8 4.04 10.25 10.06
CA ASP A 8 5.13 9.44 10.61
C ASP A 8 4.74 7.95 10.63
N LYS A 9 3.49 7.62 11.01
CA LYS A 9 2.97 6.25 10.97
C LYS A 9 2.89 5.70 9.54
N MET A 10 2.33 6.48 8.60
CA MET A 10 2.21 6.06 7.19
C MET A 10 3.58 5.82 6.55
N GLN A 11 4.56 6.68 6.86
CA GLN A 11 5.93 6.53 6.41
C GLN A 11 6.60 5.29 6.99
N PHE A 12 6.39 5.02 8.28
CA PHE A 12 6.89 3.81 8.93
C PHE A 12 6.30 2.53 8.31
N ASP A 13 4.98 2.45 8.16
CA ASP A 13 4.29 1.30 7.58
C ASP A 13 4.72 1.06 6.13
N TRP A 14 4.92 2.15 5.37
CA TRP A 14 5.46 2.11 4.02
C TRP A 14 6.88 1.52 3.98
N GLN A 15 7.79 2.03 4.81
CA GLN A 15 9.17 1.54 4.86
C GLN A 15 9.24 0.06 5.27
N ARG A 16 8.37 -0.36 6.19
CA ARG A 16 8.26 -1.76 6.59
C ARG A 16 7.84 -2.64 5.42
N LEU A 17 6.81 -2.25 4.66
CA LEU A 17 6.39 -2.99 3.47
C LEU A 17 7.51 -3.05 2.42
N VAL A 18 8.16 -1.92 2.12
CA VAL A 18 9.27 -1.88 1.16
C VAL A 18 10.40 -2.83 1.57
N SER A 19 10.75 -2.84 2.86
CA SER A 19 11.77 -3.74 3.41
C SER A 19 11.34 -5.20 3.31
N ALA A 20 10.07 -5.49 3.59
CA ALA A 20 9.51 -6.83 3.49
C ALA A 20 9.55 -7.38 2.07
N VAL A 21 9.34 -6.55 1.04
CA VAL A 21 9.40 -6.98 -0.37
C VAL A 21 10.80 -6.93 -0.98
N GLU A 22 11.77 -6.25 -0.34
CA GLU A 22 13.12 -6.09 -0.90
C GLU A 22 13.86 -7.43 -1.03
N GLY A 23 14.33 -7.73 -2.25
CA GLY A 23 15.07 -8.96 -2.54
C GLY A 23 14.19 -10.19 -2.75
N VAL A 24 12.86 -10.05 -2.72
CA VAL A 24 11.95 -11.11 -3.14
C VAL A 24 12.10 -11.34 -4.65
N PRO A 25 12.31 -12.59 -5.12
CA PRO A 25 12.40 -12.88 -6.55
C PRO A 25 11.13 -12.48 -7.29
N HIS A 26 11.29 -12.06 -8.56
CA HIS A 26 10.16 -11.60 -9.37
C HIS A 26 9.04 -12.64 -9.48
N ASP A 27 9.40 -13.92 -9.65
CA ASP A 27 8.43 -15.03 -9.76
C ASP A 27 7.58 -15.16 -8.49
N GLU A 28 8.21 -15.04 -7.32
CA GLU A 28 7.54 -15.10 -6.02
C GLU A 28 6.61 -13.89 -5.83
N LEU A 29 7.00 -12.69 -6.26
CA LEU A 29 6.13 -11.51 -6.19
C LEU A 29 4.80 -11.70 -6.92
N GLU A 30 4.80 -12.49 -8.00
CA GLU A 30 3.63 -12.72 -8.85
C GLU A 30 2.79 -13.92 -8.41
N HIS A 31 3.45 -15.01 -8.01
CA HIS A 31 2.80 -16.32 -7.88
C HIS A 31 2.67 -16.84 -6.44
N VAL A 32 3.43 -16.29 -5.48
CA VAL A 32 3.26 -16.70 -4.09
C VAL A 32 1.85 -16.35 -3.62
N THR A 33 1.25 -17.21 -2.81
CA THR A 33 0.01 -16.91 -2.10
C THR A 33 0.34 -16.61 -0.64
N LEU A 34 0.06 -15.38 -0.20
CA LEU A 34 0.14 -14.97 1.20
C LEU A 34 -1.02 -15.61 2.01
N ALA A 35 -1.00 -15.47 3.33
CA ALA A 35 -1.99 -16.11 4.21
C ALA A 35 -3.43 -15.60 4.00
N ASP A 36 -3.60 -14.42 3.39
CA ASP A 36 -4.90 -13.85 3.02
C ASP A 36 -5.41 -14.34 1.65
N GLY A 37 -4.64 -15.21 0.96
CA GLY A 37 -4.99 -15.77 -0.34
C GLY A 37 -4.57 -14.91 -1.53
N TRP A 38 -3.91 -13.77 -1.31
CA TRP A 38 -3.45 -12.90 -2.40
C TRP A 38 -1.96 -13.07 -2.67
N SER A 39 -1.53 -12.80 -3.90
CA SER A 39 -0.11 -12.62 -4.19
C SER A 39 0.39 -11.24 -3.75
N ILE A 40 1.71 -11.09 -3.63
CA ILE A 40 2.31 -9.79 -3.27
C ILE A 40 1.92 -8.72 -4.30
N LYS A 41 1.97 -9.06 -5.60
CA LYS A 41 1.48 -8.20 -6.70
C LYS A 41 0.01 -7.81 -6.52
N ALA A 42 -0.85 -8.76 -6.16
CA ALA A 42 -2.27 -8.51 -5.95
C ALA A 42 -2.49 -7.60 -4.72
N ALA A 43 -1.82 -7.86 -3.61
CA ALA A 43 -1.86 -7.02 -2.42
C ALA A 43 -1.40 -5.57 -2.72
N CYS A 44 -0.29 -5.38 -3.43
CA CYS A 44 0.17 -4.06 -3.85
C CYS A 44 -0.84 -3.34 -4.77
N SER A 45 -1.55 -4.08 -5.62
CA SER A 45 -2.61 -3.53 -6.46
C SER A 45 -3.75 -2.96 -5.63
N VAL A 46 -4.19 -3.69 -4.61
CA VAL A 46 -5.25 -3.27 -3.68
C VAL A 46 -4.80 -2.10 -2.80
N LEU A 47 -3.57 -2.14 -2.26
CA LEU A 47 -3.02 -1.02 -1.49
C LEU A 47 -2.98 0.28 -2.29
N THR A 48 -2.59 0.20 -3.56
CA THR A 48 -2.58 1.37 -4.46
C THR A 48 -3.99 1.94 -4.64
N ALA A 49 -4.99 1.06 -4.81
CA ALA A 49 -6.36 1.50 -4.95
C ALA A 49 -6.90 2.15 -3.67
N TRP A 50 -6.53 1.62 -2.50
CA TRP A 50 -6.87 2.23 -1.21
C TRP A 50 -6.28 3.63 -1.06
N ASP A 51 -5.01 3.83 -1.43
CA ASP A 51 -4.42 5.17 -1.42
C ASP A 51 -5.17 6.12 -2.37
N GLY A 52 -5.62 5.62 -3.53
CA GLY A 52 -6.48 6.35 -4.46
C GLY A 52 -7.82 6.76 -3.85
N GLU A 53 -8.47 5.83 -3.15
CA GLU A 53 -9.72 6.08 -2.44
C GLU A 53 -9.54 7.08 -1.28
N THR A 54 -8.44 7.00 -0.53
CA THR A 54 -8.12 7.98 0.52
C THR A 54 -7.93 9.37 -0.07
N MET A 55 -7.22 9.50 -1.19
CA MET A 55 -7.12 10.80 -1.88
C MET A 55 -8.49 11.33 -2.31
N ARG A 56 -9.39 10.48 -2.82
CA ARG A 56 -10.77 10.88 -3.16
C ARG A 56 -11.52 11.41 -1.93
N ARG A 57 -11.41 10.73 -0.79
CA ARG A 57 -12.03 11.15 0.48
C ARG A 57 -11.51 12.49 0.96
N ILE A 58 -10.19 12.71 0.90
CA ILE A 58 -9.58 14.00 1.25
C ILE A 58 -10.16 15.12 0.38
N ARG A 59 -10.18 14.95 -0.95
CA ARG A 59 -10.70 15.94 -1.88
C ARG A 59 -12.17 16.25 -1.63
N PHE A 60 -12.98 15.22 -1.38
CA PHE A 60 -14.38 15.40 -1.03
C PHE A 60 -14.58 16.16 0.28
N ALA A 61 -13.85 15.78 1.34
CA ALA A 61 -13.93 16.44 2.65
C ALA A 61 -13.49 17.92 2.60
N THR A 62 -12.50 18.24 1.77
CA THR A 62 -12.00 19.61 1.58
C THR A 62 -12.86 20.48 0.66
N GLY A 63 -13.91 19.92 0.08
CA GLY A 63 -14.85 20.65 -0.78
C GLY A 63 -14.36 20.84 -2.21
N GLU A 64 -13.34 20.10 -2.64
CA GLU A 64 -13.01 20.03 -4.07
C GLU A 64 -14.17 19.37 -4.82
N ARG A 65 -14.36 19.76 -6.09
CA ARG A 65 -15.35 19.11 -6.97
C ARG A 65 -14.85 17.72 -7.38
N ALA A 66 -14.99 16.76 -6.46
CA ALA A 66 -14.64 15.37 -6.63
C ALA A 66 -15.89 14.47 -6.69
N GLU A 67 -15.75 13.29 -7.28
CA GLU A 67 -16.74 12.23 -7.14
C GLU A 67 -16.91 11.87 -5.66
N PRO A 68 -18.14 11.56 -5.19
CA PRO A 68 -18.34 11.05 -3.85
C PRO A 68 -17.48 9.81 -3.60
N PRO A 69 -16.87 9.67 -2.40
CA PRO A 69 -16.19 8.44 -2.02
C PRO A 69 -17.19 7.29 -1.89
N HIS A 70 -16.70 6.06 -1.98
CA HIS A 70 -17.56 4.89 -1.78
C HIS A 70 -17.98 4.76 -0.30
N ASP A 71 -19.06 4.03 -0.02
CA ASP A 71 -19.50 3.82 1.36
C ASP A 71 -18.46 2.97 2.13
N PRO A 72 -17.84 3.48 3.21
CA PRO A 72 -16.86 2.71 4.00
C PRO A 72 -17.48 1.52 4.75
N HIS A 73 -18.80 1.43 4.88
CA HIS A 73 -19.48 0.39 5.66
C HIS A 73 -19.99 -0.79 4.84
N ASP A 74 -19.89 -0.74 3.50
CA ASP A 74 -20.33 -1.81 2.61
C ASP A 74 -19.21 -2.86 2.41
N SER A 75 -19.14 -3.83 3.31
CA SER A 75 -18.08 -4.85 3.31
C SER A 75 -18.12 -5.79 2.10
N GLU A 76 -19.31 -6.09 1.58
CA GLU A 76 -19.48 -6.88 0.35
C GLU A 76 -18.95 -6.11 -0.86
N TYR A 77 -19.27 -4.81 -0.94
CA TYR A 77 -18.72 -3.93 -1.95
C TYR A 77 -17.19 -3.89 -1.90
N TRP A 78 -16.57 -3.73 -0.73
CA TRP A 78 -15.11 -3.61 -0.64
C TRP A 78 -14.37 -4.87 -1.09
N SER A 79 -14.94 -6.04 -0.85
CA SER A 79 -14.38 -7.31 -1.32
C SER A 79 -14.43 -7.42 -2.85
N ALA A 80 -15.59 -7.11 -3.43
CA ALA A 80 -15.77 -7.10 -4.90
C ALA A 80 -14.92 -6.00 -5.56
N TRP A 81 -14.83 -4.83 -4.93
CA TRP A 81 -14.01 -3.72 -5.39
C TRP A 81 -12.54 -4.10 -5.39
N ALA A 82 -12.01 -4.66 -4.30
CA ALA A 82 -10.61 -5.11 -4.24
C ALA A 82 -10.28 -6.15 -5.32
N ALA A 83 -11.15 -7.15 -5.52
CA ALA A 83 -11.01 -8.13 -6.59
C ALA A 83 -10.96 -7.46 -7.98
N ARG A 84 -11.82 -6.46 -8.22
CA ARG A 84 -11.83 -5.69 -9.46
C ARG A 84 -10.53 -4.90 -9.66
N GLN A 85 -9.96 -4.32 -8.60
CA GLN A 85 -8.68 -3.60 -8.68
C GLN A 85 -7.51 -4.54 -9.03
N ILE A 86 -7.52 -5.76 -8.49
CA ILE A 86 -6.56 -6.81 -8.86
C ILE A 86 -6.72 -7.16 -10.35
N GLU A 87 -7.95 -7.36 -10.82
CA GLU A 87 -8.22 -7.70 -12.22
C GLU A 87 -7.74 -6.61 -13.18
N ILE A 88 -8.00 -5.33 -12.89
CA ILE A 88 -7.54 -4.19 -13.71
C ILE A 88 -6.02 -4.19 -13.85
N LYS A 89 -5.28 -4.50 -12.78
CA LYS A 89 -3.81 -4.49 -12.76
C LYS A 89 -3.18 -5.84 -13.09
N SER A 90 -3.99 -6.88 -13.33
CA SER A 90 -3.49 -8.24 -13.60
C SER A 90 -2.57 -8.29 -14.83
N VAL A 91 -2.88 -7.48 -15.85
CA VAL A 91 -2.12 -7.36 -17.10
C VAL A 91 -0.81 -6.56 -16.96
N MET A 92 -0.64 -5.83 -15.87
CA MET A 92 0.58 -5.06 -15.63
C MET A 92 1.71 -5.99 -15.17
N PRO A 93 2.96 -5.79 -15.62
CA PRO A 93 4.10 -6.48 -15.02
C PRO A 93 4.26 -6.07 -13.55
N VAL A 94 4.82 -6.95 -12.72
CA VAL A 94 5.03 -6.69 -11.27
C VAL A 94 5.70 -5.34 -11.04
N HIS A 95 6.79 -5.06 -11.76
CA HIS A 95 7.49 -3.78 -11.64
C HIS A 95 6.60 -2.57 -11.95
N GLY A 96 5.68 -2.70 -12.91
CA GLY A 96 4.71 -1.66 -13.23
C GLY A 96 3.74 -1.40 -12.08
N VAL A 97 3.25 -2.46 -11.43
CA VAL A 97 2.39 -2.35 -10.24
C VAL A 97 3.14 -1.68 -9.09
N MET A 98 4.41 -2.03 -8.87
CA MET A 98 5.23 -1.42 -7.82
C MET A 98 5.49 0.06 -8.07
N ILE A 99 5.83 0.46 -9.31
CA ILE A 99 6.00 1.87 -9.67
C ILE A 99 4.72 2.65 -9.41
N ASP A 100 3.57 2.12 -9.83
CA ASP A 100 2.28 2.78 -9.64
C ASP A 100 1.92 2.92 -8.16
N MET A 101 2.20 1.89 -7.35
CA MET A 101 2.03 1.95 -5.88
C MET A 101 2.88 3.06 -5.27
N ILE A 102 4.18 3.12 -5.60
CA ILE A 102 5.12 4.15 -5.11
C ILE A 102 4.61 5.54 -5.49
N GLY A 103 4.27 5.74 -6.77
CA GLY A 103 3.80 7.03 -7.27
C GLY A 103 2.48 7.46 -6.63
N THR A 104 1.58 6.52 -6.35
CA THR A 104 0.30 6.81 -5.68
C THR A 104 0.50 7.13 -4.20
N ARG A 105 1.32 6.36 -3.49
CA ARG A 105 1.68 6.63 -2.09
C ARG A 105 2.30 8.01 -1.93
N ARG A 106 3.25 8.37 -2.80
CA ARG A 106 3.89 9.70 -2.77
C ARG A 106 2.87 10.83 -2.94
N ARG A 107 1.98 10.72 -3.93
CA ARG A 107 0.91 11.71 -4.17
C ARG A 107 -0.04 11.84 -2.98
N LEU A 108 -0.37 10.74 -2.31
CA LEU A 108 -1.19 10.79 -1.10
C LEU A 108 -0.49 11.49 0.06
N LEU A 109 0.80 11.19 0.30
CA LEU A 109 1.57 11.86 1.35
C LEU A 109 1.71 13.37 1.06
N GLU A 110 2.02 13.74 -0.18
CA GLU A 110 2.06 15.14 -0.63
C GLU A 110 0.71 15.85 -0.41
N LEU A 111 -0.40 15.16 -0.72
CA LEU A 111 -1.74 15.70 -0.51
C LEU A 111 -2.03 15.93 0.98
N ILE A 112 -1.75 14.96 1.85
CA ILE A 112 -1.95 15.10 3.30
C ILE A 112 -1.10 16.23 3.87
N GLU A 113 0.18 16.32 3.47
CA GLU A 113 1.09 17.38 3.91
C GLU A 113 0.53 18.77 3.57
N SER A 114 -0.05 18.91 2.38
CA SER A 114 -0.61 20.17 1.86
C SER A 114 -1.88 20.64 2.57
N LEU A 115 -2.55 19.78 3.36
CA LEU A 115 -3.75 20.15 4.09
C LEU A 115 -3.41 21.14 5.21
N ASP A 116 -4.20 22.20 5.32
CA ASP A 116 -4.24 22.98 6.55
C ASP A 116 -4.88 22.18 7.71
N GLU A 117 -4.76 22.67 8.94
CA GLU A 117 -5.26 21.95 10.13
C GLU A 117 -6.78 21.74 10.07
N THR A 118 -7.54 22.72 9.60
CA THR A 118 -9.01 22.61 9.51
C THR A 118 -9.44 21.57 8.47
N GLN A 119 -8.76 21.54 7.33
CA GLN A 119 -8.96 20.55 6.27
C GLN A 119 -8.59 19.15 6.75
N PHE A 120 -7.45 19.03 7.43
CA PHE A 120 -6.96 17.78 8.01
C PHE A 120 -7.94 17.23 9.05
N GLU A 121 -8.35 18.04 10.03
CA GLU A 121 -9.31 17.65 11.06
C GLU A 121 -10.66 17.23 10.46
N ARG A 122 -11.14 17.96 9.44
CA ARG A 122 -12.39 17.63 8.76
C ARG A 122 -12.32 16.30 8.03
N TRP A 123 -11.24 16.05 7.30
CA TRP A 123 -11.03 14.74 6.66
C TRP A 123 -10.95 13.63 7.72
N LEU A 124 -10.15 13.81 8.76
CA LEU A 124 -9.99 12.81 9.81
C LEU A 124 -11.29 12.49 10.54
N ALA A 125 -12.17 13.47 10.73
CA ALA A 125 -13.48 13.30 11.33
C ALA A 125 -14.49 12.52 10.45
N THR A 126 -14.24 12.44 9.14
CA THR A 126 -15.18 11.85 8.17
C THR A 126 -14.69 10.54 7.54
N ASP A 127 -13.39 10.24 7.65
CA ASP A 127 -12.79 9.04 7.08
C ASP A 127 -12.43 8.01 8.18
N PRO A 128 -13.24 6.95 8.36
CA PRO A 128 -12.96 5.90 9.34
C PRO A 128 -11.71 5.07 8.99
N HIS A 129 -11.13 5.26 7.80
CA HIS A 129 -9.96 4.53 7.32
C HIS A 129 -8.69 5.39 7.22
N ALA A 130 -8.71 6.65 7.66
CA ALA A 130 -7.57 7.56 7.55
C ALA A 130 -6.26 7.02 8.16
N GLY A 131 -6.36 6.20 9.21
CA GLY A 131 -5.22 5.56 9.89
C GLY A 131 -5.06 4.06 9.61
N SER A 132 -5.71 3.55 8.56
CA SER A 132 -5.82 2.11 8.29
C SER A 132 -4.46 1.39 8.33
N PRO A 133 -4.35 0.23 9.02
CA PRO A 133 -3.10 -0.51 9.15
C PRO A 133 -2.74 -1.36 7.94
N ARG A 134 -3.48 -1.28 6.81
CA ARG A 134 -3.34 -2.19 5.66
C ARG A 134 -1.91 -2.38 5.18
N PHE A 135 -1.09 -1.33 5.14
CA PHE A 135 0.32 -1.45 4.75
C PHE A 135 1.14 -2.26 5.76
N ALA A 136 0.90 -2.06 7.06
CA ALA A 136 1.54 -2.82 8.12
C ALA A 136 1.05 -4.29 8.14
N GLU A 137 -0.23 -4.53 7.85
CA GLU A 137 -0.82 -5.86 7.71
C GLU A 137 -0.20 -6.60 6.54
N THR A 138 -0.17 -5.99 5.34
CA THR A 138 0.50 -6.58 4.17
C THR A 138 1.99 -6.83 4.42
N ALA A 139 2.69 -5.90 5.08
CA ALA A 139 4.09 -6.11 5.43
C ALA A 139 4.26 -7.34 6.33
N SER A 140 3.39 -7.51 7.34
CA SER A 140 3.40 -8.67 8.23
C SER A 140 3.16 -9.99 7.49
N LEU A 141 2.24 -10.00 6.51
CA LEU A 141 1.96 -11.18 5.68
C LEU A 141 3.17 -11.56 4.82
N VAL A 142 3.85 -10.58 4.22
CA VAL A 142 5.06 -10.80 3.44
C VAL A 142 6.22 -11.27 4.32
N GLU A 143 6.40 -10.68 5.50
CA GLU A 143 7.42 -11.09 6.47
C GLU A 143 7.22 -12.54 6.92
N GLN A 144 5.99 -12.93 7.29
CA GLN A 144 5.66 -14.31 7.66
C GLN A 144 5.95 -15.29 6.53
N TRP A 145 5.55 -14.95 5.30
CA TRP A 145 5.89 -15.79 4.15
C TRP A 145 7.41 -15.92 3.99
N ARG A 146 8.16 -14.82 4.10
CA ARG A 146 9.63 -14.85 3.96
C ARG A 146 10.31 -15.72 5.00
N GLU A 147 9.84 -15.72 6.23
CA GLU A 147 10.35 -16.60 7.28
C GLU A 147 10.23 -18.07 6.85
N THR A 148 9.07 -18.48 6.34
CA THR A 148 8.85 -19.84 5.84
C THR A 148 9.69 -20.16 4.61
N TRP A 149 9.82 -19.21 3.68
CA TRP A 149 10.60 -19.37 2.46
C TRP A 149 12.10 -19.51 2.73
N ASN A 150 12.65 -18.67 3.61
CA ASN A 150 14.05 -18.75 4.03
C ASN A 150 14.35 -20.06 4.78
N ALA A 151 13.44 -20.52 5.64
CA ALA A 151 13.58 -21.79 6.34
C ALA A 151 13.57 -23.00 5.37
N ALA A 152 12.84 -22.89 4.26
CA ALA A 152 12.76 -23.93 3.23
C ALA A 152 13.97 -23.94 2.27
N GLN A 153 14.85 -22.94 2.30
CA GLN A 153 16.05 -22.85 1.46
C GLN A 153 17.35 -23.11 2.24
N PRO A 154 17.75 -24.38 2.46
CA PRO A 154 19.04 -24.65 3.07
C PRO A 154 20.16 -24.31 2.08
N SER A 155 20.89 -23.21 2.33
CA SER A 155 22.23 -22.87 1.76
C SER A 155 22.37 -22.23 0.36
N ALA A 156 21.40 -21.43 -0.12
CA ALA A 156 21.63 -20.52 -1.27
C ALA A 156 21.93 -19.05 -0.84
N GLY A 157 22.07 -18.80 0.46
CA GLY A 157 22.28 -17.47 1.02
C GLY A 157 23.71 -16.95 0.88
N LYS A 158 24.01 -16.30 -0.25
CA LYS A 158 24.94 -15.15 -0.37
C LYS A 158 25.16 -14.82 -1.85
N LYS A 159 24.22 -14.09 -2.43
CA LYS A 159 24.44 -13.05 -3.46
C LYS A 159 23.10 -12.72 -4.08
N LEU A 160 22.60 -11.53 -3.78
CA LEU A 160 21.85 -10.63 -4.67
C LEU A 160 21.35 -9.47 -3.80
N LEU A 161 22.29 -8.63 -3.38
CA LEU A 161 21.99 -7.31 -2.83
C LEU A 161 22.33 -6.29 -3.90
N GLY A 162 21.34 -5.48 -4.26
CA GLY A 162 21.54 -4.28 -5.07
C GLY A 162 20.57 -4.20 -6.22
N GLY A 163 19.37 -3.68 -5.97
CA GLY A 163 18.43 -3.45 -7.06
C GLY A 163 17.18 -2.63 -6.77
N LEU A 164 16.98 -2.03 -5.59
CA LEU A 164 15.78 -1.21 -5.35
C LEU A 164 16.03 0.14 -4.66
N LYS A 165 17.16 0.37 -3.98
CA LYS A 165 17.48 1.67 -3.34
C LYS A 165 17.33 2.89 -4.26
N LYS A 166 17.61 2.77 -5.56
CA LYS A 166 17.49 3.89 -6.52
C LYS A 166 16.05 4.34 -6.81
N LEU A 167 15.05 3.53 -6.48
CA LEU A 167 13.63 3.88 -6.67
C LEU A 167 12.96 4.42 -5.40
N PHE A 168 13.58 4.26 -4.23
CA PHE A 168 12.97 4.57 -2.92
C PHE A 168 13.62 5.74 -2.16
N GLY A 169 14.55 6.50 -2.77
CA GLY A 169 14.98 7.81 -2.27
C GLY A 169 15.61 7.82 -0.88
N GLY A 170 16.41 6.81 -0.54
CA GLY A 170 17.27 6.85 0.64
C GLY A 170 18.70 7.19 0.23
N ASP A 171 19.19 8.35 0.67
CA ASP A 171 20.62 8.65 0.76
C ASP A 171 21.31 7.71 1.76
#